data_AF-A0A7V5PYF3-F1
#
_entry.id   AF-A0A7V5PYF3-F1
#
_cell.length_a   1.000
_cell.length_b   1.000
_cell.length_c   1.000
_cell.angle_alpha   90.00
_cell.angle_beta   90.00
_cell.angle_gamma   90.00
#
_symmetry.space_group_name_H-M   'P 1'
#
loop_
_entity.id
_entity.type
_entity.pdbx_description
1 polymer ?
#
loop_
_entity_poly.entity_id
_entity_poly.type
_entity_poly.pdbx_seq_one_letter_code
_entity_poly.pdbx_strand_id
1 'polypeptide(L)'
;MGLVDRMVLVLVFASAFVAWGIREARAEERPPNIVLIFTDDQGYSDVGCFGARGFQTPNLDRMASEGTKFTSFYVAQAVCTASRA
;
A
#
# COMPACT_ATOMS: atom_id res chain seq x y z
N MET A 1 42.19 -32.15 -16.30
CA MET A 1 40.86 -31.83 -15.74
C MET A 1 39.84 -32.72 -16.41
N GLY A 2 39.22 -33.60 -15.64
CA GLY A 2 38.25 -34.59 -16.13
C GLY A 2 36.90 -33.96 -16.47
N LEU A 3 36.03 -34.75 -17.11
CA LEU A 3 34.66 -34.35 -17.42
C LEU A 3 33.88 -33.91 -16.17
N VAL A 4 34.14 -34.57 -15.04
CA VAL A 4 33.53 -34.27 -13.74
C VAL A 4 33.91 -32.86 -13.25
N ASP A 5 35.17 -32.45 -13.39
CA ASP A 5 35.64 -31.12 -12.97
C ASP A 5 34.94 -30.00 -13.74
N ARG A 6 34.70 -30.22 -15.05
CA ARG A 6 33.98 -29.28 -15.91
C ARG A 6 32.50 -29.18 -15.56
N MET A 7 31.85 -30.30 -15.22
CA MET A 7 30.45 -30.31 -14.80
C MET A 7 30.24 -29.59 -13.47
N VAL A 8 31.12 -29.81 -12.49
CA VAL A 8 31.08 -29.12 -11.19
C VAL A 8 31.22 -27.61 -11.37
N LEU A 9 32.16 -27.18 -12.23
CA LEU A 9 32.37 -25.77 -12.50
C LEU A 9 31.13 -25.09 -13.10
N VAL A 10 30.48 -25.74 -14.06
CA VAL A 10 29.24 -25.23 -14.69
C VAL A 10 28.10 -25.09 -13.66
N LEU A 11 27.95 -26.08 -12.76
CA LEU A 11 26.92 -26.03 -11.72
C LEU A 11 27.18 -24.91 -10.69
N VAL A 12 28.45 -24.67 -10.35
CA VAL A 12 28.82 -23.55 -9.45
C VAL A 12 28.52 -22.20 -10.11
N PHE A 13 28.87 -22.02 -11.39
CA PHE A 13 28.54 -20.77 -12.09
C PHE A 13 27.04 -20.58 -12.30
N ALA A 14 26.29 -21.64 -12.61
CA ALA A 14 24.84 -21.57 -12.75
C ALA A 14 24.15 -21.19 -11.42
N SER A 15 24.58 -21.79 -10.31
CA SER A 15 24.03 -21.46 -8.98
C SER A 15 24.40 -20.04 -8.53
N ALA A 16 25.61 -19.58 -8.81
CA ALA A 16 26.02 -18.20 -8.56
C ALA A 16 25.22 -17.19 -9.40
N PHE A 17 24.95 -17.51 -10.67
CA PHE A 17 24.13 -16.66 -11.55
C PHE A 17 22.69 -16.55 -11.08
N VAL A 18 22.08 -17.67 -10.66
CA VAL A 18 20.72 -17.69 -10.09
C VAL A 18 20.67 -16.89 -8.78
N ALA A 19 21.64 -17.07 -7.88
CA ALA A 19 21.71 -16.32 -6.63
C ALA A 19 21.89 -14.81 -6.85
N TRP A 20 22.66 -14.41 -7.87
CA TRP A 20 22.82 -13.01 -8.26
C TRP A 20 21.49 -12.41 -8.76
N GLY A 21 20.77 -13.12 -9.62
CA GLY A 21 19.47 -12.69 -10.15
C GLY A 21 18.39 -12.54 -9.07
N ILE A 22 18.38 -13.39 -8.05
CA ILE A 22 17.44 -13.29 -6.91
C ILE A 22 17.70 -12.03 -6.07
N ARG A 23 18.95 -11.56 -5.99
CA ARG A 23 19.33 -10.40 -5.18
C ARG A 23 18.85 -9.07 -5.78
N GLU A 24 18.89 -8.92 -7.10
CA GLU A 24 18.35 -7.76 -7.83
C GLU A 24 16.82 -7.66 -7.70
N ALA A 25 16.12 -8.78 -7.58
CA ALA A 25 14.66 -8.81 -7.45
C ALA A 25 14.14 -8.38 -6.07
N ARG A 26 15.02 -8.20 -5.08
CA ARG A 26 14.63 -7.60 -3.79
C ARG A 26 14.56 -6.10 -3.97
N ALA A 27 13.35 -5.61 -4.26
CA ALA A 27 13.03 -4.20 -4.14
C ALA A 27 13.52 -3.68 -2.77
N GLU A 28 14.19 -2.52 -2.75
CA GLU A 28 14.59 -1.90 -1.49
C GLU A 28 13.38 -1.84 -0.55
N GLU A 29 13.55 -2.35 0.68
CA GLU A 29 12.56 -2.25 1.77
C GLU A 29 12.48 -0.80 2.25
N ARG A 30 12.00 0.08 1.37
CA ARG A 30 11.67 1.45 1.72
C ARG A 30 10.39 1.43 2.53
N PRO A 31 10.27 2.26 3.57
CA PRO A 31 8.99 2.44 4.24
C PRO A 31 7.94 2.87 3.22
N PRO A 32 6.66 2.47 3.39
CA PRO A 32 5.60 2.90 2.50
C PRO A 32 5.46 4.42 2.54
N ASN A 33 5.10 5.02 1.40
CA ASN A 33 4.69 6.41 1.37
C ASN A 33 3.32 6.54 2.04
N ILE A 34 3.18 7.54 2.92
CA ILE A 34 1.90 7.84 3.58
C ILE A 34 1.34 9.12 2.95
N VAL A 35 0.14 9.02 2.37
CA VAL A 35 -0.61 10.16 1.84
C VAL A 35 -1.82 10.39 2.74
N LEU A 36 -1.81 11.49 3.50
CA LEU A 36 -2.93 11.89 4.35
C LEU A 36 -3.85 12.82 3.56
N ILE A 37 -5.06 12.35 3.24
CA ILE A 37 -6.12 13.16 2.67
C ILE A 37 -7.07 13.55 3.80
N PHE A 38 -7.21 14.84 4.04
CA PHE A 38 -8.05 15.36 5.11
C PHE A 38 -8.98 16.43 4.59
N THR A 39 -10.28 16.18 4.70
CA THR A 39 -11.36 17.02 4.19
C THR A 39 -11.82 18.04 5.23
N ASP A 40 -12.44 19.12 4.77
CA ASP A 40 -13.09 20.12 5.62
C ASP A 40 -14.61 19.95 5.56
N ASP A 41 -15.26 20.14 6.71
CA ASP A 41 -16.72 20.06 6.88
C ASP A 41 -17.41 18.82 6.26
N GLN A 42 -16.71 17.67 6.24
CA GLN A 42 -17.31 16.42 5.75
C GLN A 42 -18.04 15.68 6.87
N GLY A 43 -19.36 15.59 6.73
CA GLY A 43 -20.23 14.79 7.59
C GLY A 43 -20.17 13.29 7.28
N TYR A 44 -20.67 12.48 8.22
CA TYR A 44 -20.62 11.02 8.11
C TYR A 44 -21.36 10.50 6.85
N SER A 45 -22.50 11.08 6.51
CA SER A 45 -23.33 10.64 5.37
C SER A 45 -22.99 11.35 4.05
N ASP A 46 -21.83 12.00 3.95
CA ASP A 46 -21.41 12.73 2.75
C ASP A 46 -20.59 11.87 1.77
N VAL A 47 -20.35 10.59 2.07
CA VAL A 47 -19.70 9.63 1.16
C VAL A 47 -20.65 8.47 0.84
N GLY A 48 -20.65 8.00 -0.40
CA GLY A 48 -21.49 6.91 -0.87
C GLY A 48 -21.37 5.65 -0.01
N CYS A 49 -20.15 5.26 0.36
CA CYS A 49 -19.88 4.11 1.22
C CYS A 49 -20.37 4.23 2.68
N PHE A 50 -20.87 5.41 3.08
CA PHE A 50 -21.54 5.71 4.35
C PHE A 50 -23.02 6.13 4.19
N GLY A 51 -23.56 6.08 2.97
CA GLY A 51 -25.00 6.27 2.71
C GLY A 51 -25.40 7.59 2.07
N ALA A 52 -24.45 8.35 1.50
CA ALA A 52 -24.77 9.56 0.74
C ALA A 52 -25.79 9.30 -0.38
N ARG A 53 -26.67 10.28 -0.62
CA ARG A 53 -27.71 10.24 -1.67
C ARG A 53 -27.62 11.49 -2.53
N GLY A 54 -27.89 11.36 -3.82
CA GLY A 54 -27.96 12.48 -4.77
C GLY A 54 -26.65 12.80 -5.50
N PHE A 55 -25.54 12.19 -5.12
CA PHE A 55 -24.24 12.31 -5.81
C PHE A 55 -23.41 11.04 -5.63
N GLN A 56 -22.32 10.92 -6.40
CA GLN A 56 -21.44 9.74 -6.40
C GLN A 56 -20.04 10.10 -5.91
N THR A 57 -19.42 9.18 -5.18
CA THR A 57 -18.04 9.30 -4.68
C THR A 57 -17.17 8.11 -5.10
N PRO A 58 -17.11 7.76 -6.40
CA PRO A 58 -16.61 6.45 -6.85
C PRO A 58 -15.16 6.17 -6.45
N ASN A 59 -14.31 7.20 -6.35
CA ASN A 59 -12.93 7.04 -5.90
C ASN A 59 -12.85 6.74 -4.40
N LEU A 60 -13.66 7.40 -3.57
CA LEU A 60 -13.72 7.14 -2.13
C LEU A 60 -14.36 5.77 -1.86
N ASP A 61 -15.39 5.42 -2.62
CA ASP A 61 -16.08 4.12 -2.53
C ASP A 61 -15.13 2.97 -2.89
N ARG A 62 -14.33 3.15 -3.95
CA ARG A 62 -13.28 2.20 -4.33
C ARG A 62 -12.22 2.06 -3.25
N MET A 63 -11.69 3.17 -2.71
CA MET A 63 -10.73 3.13 -1.60
C MET A 63 -11.28 2.41 -0.37
N ALA A 64 -12.56 2.62 -0.06
CA ALA A 64 -13.24 1.90 1.01
C ALA A 64 -13.39 0.40 0.75
N SER A 65 -13.55 -0.03 -0.50
CA SER A 65 -13.66 -1.45 -0.88
C SER A 65 -12.30 -2.17 -0.96
N GLU A 66 -11.25 -1.44 -1.32
CA GLU A 66 -9.87 -1.95 -1.42
C GLU A 66 -9.13 -1.87 -0.07
N GLY A 67 -9.70 -1.18 0.92
CA GLY A 67 -9.08 -0.90 2.21
C GLY A 67 -10.01 -1.15 3.40
N THR A 68 -9.78 -0.40 4.48
CA THR A 68 -10.53 -0.51 5.73
C THR A 68 -11.38 0.73 5.95
N LYS A 69 -12.67 0.52 6.30
CA LYS A 69 -13.58 1.58 6.72
C LYS A 69 -13.72 1.63 8.24
N PHE A 70 -13.65 2.84 8.80
CA PHE A 70 -14.01 3.08 10.20
C PHE A 70 -15.40 3.71 10.27
N THR A 71 -16.38 2.95 10.77
CA THR A 71 -17.79 3.40 10.90
C THR A 71 -18.07 4.12 12.21
N SER A 72 -17.08 4.21 13.10
CA SER A 72 -17.18 4.84 14.43
C SER A 72 -15.93 5.66 14.73
N PHE A 73 -15.54 6.50 13.78
CA PHE A 73 -14.47 7.48 13.94
C PHE A 73 -15.04 8.79 14.49
N TYR A 74 -14.41 9.35 15.52
CA TYR A 74 -14.80 10.60 16.16
C TYR A 74 -13.62 11.56 16.19
N VAL A 75 -13.86 12.82 15.85
CA VAL A 75 -12.90 13.91 16.08
C VAL A 75 -12.98 14.38 17.52
N ALA A 76 -11.86 14.84 18.08
CA ALA A 76 -11.81 15.30 19.46
C ALA A 76 -12.66 16.56 19.72
N GLN A 77 -12.83 17.42 18.72
CA GLN A 77 -13.60 18.66 18.79
C GLN A 77 -14.36 18.90 17.47
N ALA A 78 -15.58 19.41 17.55
CA ALA A 78 -16.42 19.74 16.38
C ALA A 78 -16.15 21.16 15.83
N VAL A 79 -14.87 21.58 15.83
CA VAL A 79 -14.41 22.88 15.33
C VAL A 79 -13.16 22.69 14.49
N CYS A 80 -13.14 23.24 13.28
CA CYS A 80 -12.07 23.00 12.30
C CYS A 80 -10.68 23.38 12.78
N THR A 81 -10.51 24.37 13.66
CA THR A 81 -9.16 24.68 14.19
C THR A 81 -8.75 23.68 15.27
N ALA A 82 -9.62 23.44 16.25
CA ALA A 82 -9.31 22.58 17.39
C ALA A 82 -9.24 21.09 17.02
N SER A 83 -9.92 20.65 15.96
CA SER A 83 -9.86 19.27 15.48
C SER A 83 -8.56 18.90 14.77
N ARG A 84 -7.77 19.91 14.35
CA ARG A 84 -6.57 19.75 13.50
C ARG A 84 -5.28 20.22 14.18
N ALA A 85 -5.39 20.80 15.39
CA ALA A 85 -4.29 21.39 16.16
C ALA A 85 -3.35 20.34 16.78
#